data_AF-A0A1C0VL60-F1
#
_entry.id   AF-A0A1C0VL60-F1
#
_cell.length_a   1.000
_cell.length_b   1.000
_cell.length_c   1.000
_cell.angle_alpha   90.00
_cell.angle_beta   90.00
_cell.angle_gamma   90.00
#
_symmetry.space_group_name_H-M   'P 1'
#
loop_
_entity.id
_entity.type
_entity.pdbx_description
1 polymer ?
#
loop_
_entity_poly.entity_id
_entity_poly.type
_entity_poly.pdbx_seq_one_letter_code
_entity_poly.pdbx_strand_id
1 'polypeptide(L)'
;MYQNWNPNDPLPNAKQAEIDPRKFEEYSMKPDHPSNQGKWRGFVLLGYNVENPQSRKLAAADVINQLHIGLESAPATQTRSSPHGIRFEVRVRIQGPNQVEGNLFTSWQIDNGRDIPKLITNWVEVYS
;
A
#
# COMPACT_ATOMS: atom_id res chain seq x y z
N MET A 1 -19.41 4.83 9.76
CA MET A 1 -18.81 3.52 9.42
C MET A 1 -19.26 3.15 8.02
N TYR A 2 -18.44 2.46 7.23
CA TYR A 2 -18.88 1.88 5.95
C TYR A 2 -19.96 0.82 6.20
N GLN A 3 -20.97 0.75 5.34
CA GLN A 3 -22.14 -0.10 5.57
C GLN A 3 -21.71 -1.58 5.59
N ASN A 4 -22.14 -2.33 6.62
CA ASN A 4 -21.86 -3.76 6.82
C ASN A 4 -20.37 -4.14 6.96
N TRP A 5 -19.49 -3.19 7.30
CA TRP A 5 -18.09 -3.46 7.64
C TRP A 5 -17.89 -3.39 9.16
N ASN A 6 -17.19 -4.37 9.73
CA ASN A 6 -16.86 -4.43 11.15
C ASN A 6 -15.36 -4.16 11.39
N PRO A 7 -14.99 -3.64 12.58
CA PRO A 7 -13.59 -3.61 12.99
C PRO A 7 -12.94 -5.00 12.88
N ASN A 8 -11.77 -5.05 12.26
CA ASN A 8 -11.00 -6.26 11.89
C ASN A 8 -11.42 -6.97 10.60
N ASP A 9 -12.50 -6.54 9.94
CA ASP A 9 -12.78 -7.03 8.58
C ASP A 9 -11.68 -6.51 7.61
N PRO A 10 -11.40 -7.26 6.54
CA PRO A 10 -10.55 -6.77 5.46
C PRO A 10 -11.08 -5.48 4.82
N LEU A 11 -10.27 -4.91 3.93
CA LEU A 11 -10.69 -3.76 3.13
C LEU A 11 -11.98 -4.08 2.35
N PRO A 12 -13.02 -3.23 2.38
CA PRO A 12 -14.20 -3.45 1.56
C PRO A 12 -13.84 -3.60 0.09
N ASN A 13 -14.39 -4.61 -0.59
CA ASN A 13 -14.07 -4.93 -1.98
C ASN A 13 -12.57 -5.10 -2.27
N ALA A 14 -11.78 -5.63 -1.32
CA ALA A 14 -10.33 -5.84 -1.43
C ALA A 14 -9.87 -6.45 -2.76
N LYS A 15 -10.60 -7.46 -3.28
CA LYS A 15 -10.27 -8.14 -4.55
C LYS A 15 -10.37 -7.24 -5.79
N GLN A 16 -11.15 -6.16 -5.70
CA GLN A 16 -11.36 -5.20 -6.78
C GLN A 16 -10.54 -3.92 -6.57
N ALA A 17 -9.74 -3.85 -5.49
CA ALA A 17 -9.02 -2.65 -5.11
C ALA A 17 -8.10 -2.14 -6.22
N GLU A 18 -8.24 -0.86 -6.55
CA GLU A 18 -7.47 -0.20 -7.60
C GLU A 18 -6.08 0.18 -7.05
N ILE A 19 -5.06 -0.51 -7.56
CA ILE A 19 -3.65 -0.23 -7.27
C ILE A 19 -3.02 0.34 -8.53
N ASP A 20 -2.83 1.66 -8.56
CA ASP A 20 -2.03 2.31 -9.60
C ASP A 20 -0.54 2.08 -9.30
N PRO A 21 0.21 1.35 -10.16
CA PRO A 21 1.62 1.06 -9.93
C PRO A 21 2.48 2.32 -9.71
N ARG A 22 2.09 3.46 -10.29
CA ARG A 22 2.77 4.77 -10.12
C ARG A 22 2.85 5.20 -8.66
N LYS A 23 1.94 4.74 -7.80
CA LYS A 23 2.00 4.99 -6.34
C LYS A 23 3.23 4.34 -5.69
N PHE A 24 3.81 3.34 -6.33
CA PHE A 24 5.06 2.71 -5.94
C PHE A 24 6.23 3.27 -6.75
N GLU A 25 6.25 3.01 -8.06
CA GLU A 25 7.41 3.29 -8.93
C GLU A 25 7.74 4.78 -9.09
N GLU A 26 6.74 5.66 -9.07
CA GLU A 26 6.94 7.11 -9.26
C GLU A 26 6.87 7.91 -7.96
N TYR A 27 6.32 7.33 -6.88
CA TYR A 27 6.13 8.02 -5.60
C TYR A 27 6.92 7.38 -4.44
N SER A 28 6.46 6.23 -3.91
CA SER A 28 7.02 5.71 -2.65
C SER A 28 8.42 5.11 -2.79
N MET A 29 8.73 4.51 -3.94
CA MET A 29 10.05 3.92 -4.23
C MET A 29 11.02 4.92 -4.89
N LYS A 30 10.54 6.05 -5.42
CA LYS A 30 11.37 7.00 -6.19
C LYS A 30 12.26 7.87 -5.27
N PRO A 31 13.59 7.68 -5.19
CA PRO A 31 14.40 8.33 -4.15
C PRO A 31 14.42 9.86 -4.19
N ASP A 32 14.34 10.45 -5.38
CA ASP A 32 14.37 11.88 -5.67
C ASP A 32 12.97 12.54 -5.65
N HIS A 33 11.91 11.80 -5.31
CA HIS A 33 10.57 12.38 -5.26
C HIS A 33 10.43 13.35 -4.07
N PRO A 34 10.20 14.66 -4.29
CA PRO A 34 10.31 15.68 -3.25
C PRO A 34 9.34 15.49 -2.08
N SER A 35 8.18 14.88 -2.35
CA SER A 35 7.11 14.69 -1.37
C SER A 35 6.97 13.25 -0.85
N ASN A 36 7.96 12.37 -1.08
CA ASN A 36 7.88 10.99 -0.58
C ASN A 36 8.48 10.81 0.83
N GLN A 37 9.09 11.85 1.40
CA GLN A 37 9.58 11.87 2.79
C GLN A 37 10.53 10.70 3.14
N GLY A 38 11.30 10.20 2.16
CA GLY A 38 12.24 9.12 2.39
C GLY A 38 11.63 7.71 2.48
N LYS A 39 10.36 7.55 2.07
CA LYS A 39 9.66 6.24 2.02
C LYS A 39 10.43 5.16 1.25
N TRP A 40 11.23 5.56 0.27
CA TRP A 40 12.04 4.66 -0.55
C TRP A 40 13.02 3.81 0.28
N ARG A 41 13.47 4.33 1.43
CA ARG A 41 14.46 3.66 2.29
C ARG A 41 13.96 2.32 2.84
N GLY A 42 12.67 2.23 3.17
CA GLY A 42 12.08 0.98 3.64
C GLY A 42 12.19 -0.14 2.60
N PHE A 43 11.98 0.19 1.33
CA PHE A 43 12.14 -0.77 0.23
C PHE A 43 13.60 -1.18 0.02
N VAL A 44 14.55 -0.27 0.20
CA VAL A 44 15.98 -0.60 0.14
C VAL A 44 16.39 -1.53 1.29
N LEU A 45 15.86 -1.33 2.49
CA LEU A 45 16.11 -2.23 3.63
C LEU A 45 15.55 -3.64 3.39
N LEU A 46 14.45 -3.76 2.65
CA LEU A 46 13.94 -5.05 2.14
C LEU A 46 14.76 -5.62 0.96
N GLY A 47 15.82 -4.94 0.52
CA GLY A 47 16.70 -5.43 -0.54
C GLY A 47 16.21 -5.16 -1.97
N TYR A 48 15.20 -4.29 -2.16
CA TYR A 48 14.82 -3.84 -3.50
C TYR A 48 15.80 -2.81 -4.05
N ASN A 49 16.15 -2.95 -5.33
CA ASN A 49 16.84 -1.89 -6.07
C ASN A 49 15.80 -0.89 -6.60
N VAL A 50 15.87 0.36 -6.13
CA VAL A 50 14.93 1.43 -6.50
C VAL A 50 15.57 2.61 -7.23
N GLU A 51 16.86 2.52 -7.56
CA GLU A 51 17.65 3.63 -8.10
C GLU A 51 17.20 4.03 -9.50
N ASN A 52 16.93 3.05 -10.36
CA ASN A 52 16.55 3.29 -11.74
C ASN A 52 15.08 2.92 -12.02
N PRO A 53 14.45 3.50 -13.06
CA PRO A 53 13.04 3.24 -13.38
C PRO A 53 12.70 1.77 -13.64
N GLN A 54 13.60 1.02 -14.29
CA GLN A 54 13.32 -0.38 -14.63
C GLN A 54 13.31 -1.26 -13.37
N SER A 55 14.27 -1.09 -12.47
CA SER A 55 14.29 -1.82 -11.20
C SER A 55 13.11 -1.44 -10.30
N ARG A 56 12.68 -0.17 -10.30
CA ARG A 56 11.46 0.24 -9.56
C ARG A 56 10.20 -0.43 -10.07
N LYS A 57 10.06 -0.63 -11.38
CA LYS A 57 8.91 -1.37 -11.95
C LYS A 57 8.85 -2.80 -11.46
N LEU A 58 10.00 -3.49 -11.44
CA LEU A 58 10.10 -4.87 -10.94
C LEU A 58 9.80 -4.95 -9.44
N ALA A 59 10.38 -4.04 -8.65
CA ALA A 59 10.11 -3.94 -7.22
C ALA A 59 8.63 -3.66 -6.94
N ALA A 60 8.02 -2.71 -7.67
CA ALA A 60 6.60 -2.39 -7.55
C ALA A 60 5.72 -3.61 -7.87
N ALA A 61 6.00 -4.33 -8.97
CA ALA A 61 5.24 -5.51 -9.34
C ALA A 61 5.27 -6.60 -8.25
N ASP A 62 6.44 -6.87 -7.67
CA ASP A 62 6.58 -7.84 -6.59
C ASP A 62 5.80 -7.42 -5.32
N VAL A 63 5.98 -6.17 -4.88
CA VAL A 63 5.27 -5.64 -3.71
C VAL A 63 3.75 -5.61 -3.92
N ILE A 64 3.28 -5.26 -5.13
CA ILE A 64 1.85 -5.24 -5.48
C ILE A 64 1.26 -6.65 -5.45
N ASN A 65 1.99 -7.66 -5.94
CA ASN A 65 1.53 -9.05 -5.86
C ASN A 65 1.36 -9.50 -4.39
N GLN A 66 2.33 -9.18 -3.53
CA GLN A 66 2.21 -9.49 -2.10
C GLN A 66 1.07 -8.71 -1.43
N LEU A 67 0.85 -7.45 -1.81
CA LEU A 67 -0.26 -6.64 -1.34
C LEU A 67 -1.62 -7.23 -1.73
N HIS A 68 -1.79 -7.69 -2.97
CA HIS A 68 -3.03 -8.35 -3.40
C HIS A 68 -3.37 -9.56 -2.53
N ILE A 69 -2.39 -10.42 -2.25
CA ILE A 69 -2.56 -11.59 -1.39
C ILE A 69 -2.90 -11.17 0.05
N GLY A 70 -2.15 -10.20 0.60
CA GLY A 70 -2.35 -9.74 1.98
C GLY A 70 -3.69 -9.04 2.20
N LEU A 71 -4.21 -8.30 1.21
CA LEU A 71 -5.49 -7.61 1.28
C LEU A 71 -6.68 -8.55 1.47
N GLU A 72 -6.57 -9.83 1.11
CA GLU A 72 -7.68 -10.77 1.26
C GLU A 72 -8.01 -11.09 2.72
N SER A 73 -7.05 -10.94 3.64
CA SER A 73 -7.21 -11.32 5.04
C SER A 73 -6.72 -10.29 6.06
N ALA A 74 -5.89 -9.32 5.65
CA ALA A 74 -5.39 -8.31 6.57
C ALA A 74 -6.52 -7.39 7.05
N PRO A 75 -6.62 -7.14 8.37
CA PRO A 75 -7.65 -6.26 8.91
C PRO A 75 -7.44 -4.82 8.43
N ALA A 76 -8.53 -4.18 8.02
CA ALA A 76 -8.53 -2.76 7.74
C ALA A 76 -8.91 -1.94 8.98
N THR A 77 -8.50 -0.68 9.01
CA THR A 77 -8.95 0.30 10.01
C THR A 77 -9.55 1.50 9.29
N GLN A 78 -10.81 1.83 9.58
CA GLN A 78 -11.41 3.05 9.06
C GLN A 78 -10.85 4.27 9.81
N THR A 79 -10.18 5.18 9.10
CA THR A 79 -9.48 6.32 9.74
C THR A 79 -10.14 7.67 9.52
N ARG A 80 -10.92 7.85 8.44
CA ARG A 80 -11.62 9.12 8.17
C ARG A 80 -12.92 8.89 7.42
N SER A 81 -13.93 9.69 7.75
CA SER A 81 -15.16 9.83 6.96
C SER A 81 -15.35 11.30 6.61
N SER A 82 -15.67 11.61 5.35
CA SER A 82 -15.86 12.98 4.86
C SER A 82 -16.83 13.00 3.67
N PRO A 83 -17.30 14.17 3.21
CA PRO A 83 -18.11 14.27 2.00
C PRO A 83 -17.46 13.69 0.73
N HIS A 84 -16.13 13.58 0.71
CA HIS A 84 -15.38 12.99 -0.42
C HIS A 84 -15.35 11.47 -0.40
N GLY A 85 -15.76 10.83 0.71
CA GLY A 85 -15.68 9.39 0.90
C GLY A 85 -15.03 8.99 2.22
N ILE A 86 -14.70 7.70 2.30
CA ILE A 86 -14.20 7.03 3.50
C ILE A 86 -12.76 6.58 3.26
N ARG A 87 -11.91 6.72 4.28
CA ARG A 87 -10.53 6.25 4.25
C ARG A 87 -10.32 5.04 5.15
N PHE A 88 -9.49 4.13 4.64
CA PHE A 88 -9.03 2.96 5.36
C PHE A 88 -7.51 2.91 5.37
N GLU A 89 -6.97 2.25 6.38
CA GLU A 89 -5.57 1.86 6.46
C GLU A 89 -5.47 0.35 6.62
N VAL A 90 -4.50 -0.26 5.94
CA VAL A 90 -4.21 -1.70 6.01
C VAL A 90 -2.71 -1.89 6.19
N ARG A 91 -2.32 -2.84 7.03
CA ARG A 91 -0.94 -3.30 7.20
C ARG A 91 -0.82 -4.73 6.71
N VAL A 92 0.09 -4.96 5.77
CA VAL A 92 0.38 -6.28 5.21
C VAL A 92 1.85 -6.61 5.46
N ARG A 93 2.14 -7.81 5.99
CA ARG A 93 3.52 -8.30 6.08
C ARG A 93 4.00 -8.66 4.68
N ILE A 94 5.14 -8.12 4.27
CA ILE A 94 5.80 -8.42 3.00
C ILE A 94 7.24 -8.87 3.26
N GLN A 95 7.80 -9.64 2.33
CA GLN A 95 9.20 -10.05 2.34
C GLN A 95 9.88 -9.55 1.06
N GLY A 96 11.06 -8.97 1.21
CA GLY A 96 11.84 -8.52 0.06
C GLY A 96 12.89 -9.53 -0.43
N PRO A 97 13.61 -9.21 -1.52
CA PRO A 97 14.58 -10.11 -2.15
C PRO A 97 15.69 -10.61 -1.23
N ASN A 98 16.05 -9.82 -0.20
CA ASN A 98 17.08 -10.18 0.78
C ASN A 98 16.55 -11.04 1.94
N GLN A 99 15.32 -11.55 1.85
CA GLN A 99 14.62 -12.34 2.89
C GLN A 99 14.28 -11.56 4.18
N VAL A 100 14.56 -10.25 4.22
CA VAL A 100 14.08 -9.37 5.29
C VAL A 100 12.60 -9.12 5.09
N GLU A 101 11.88 -9.00 6.20
CA GLU A 101 10.46 -8.73 6.22
C GLU A 101 10.15 -7.35 6.80
N GLY A 102 9.02 -6.80 6.40
CA GLY A 102 8.50 -5.56 6.93
C GLY A 102 6.99 -5.49 6.82
N ASN A 103 6.41 -4.45 7.42
CA ASN A 103 5.01 -4.12 7.22
C ASN A 103 4.89 -3.10 6.09
N LEU A 104 4.15 -3.46 5.05
CA LEU A 104 3.63 -2.53 4.07
C LEU A 104 2.37 -1.86 4.61
N PHE A 105 2.47 -0.57 4.87
CA PHE A 105 1.36 0.30 5.22
C PHE A 105 0.73 0.85 3.95
N THR A 106 -0.59 0.79 3.87
CA THR A 106 -1.36 1.32 2.74
C THR A 106 -2.54 2.14 3.24
N SER A 107 -2.80 3.27 2.59
CA SER A 107 -4.01 4.07 2.81
C SER A 107 -4.87 4.06 1.57
N TRP A 108 -6.16 3.83 1.78
CA TRP A 108 -7.17 3.62 0.74
C TRP A 108 -8.28 4.64 0.86
N GLN A 109 -8.87 5.02 -0.27
CA GLN A 109 -10.09 5.83 -0.30
C GLN A 109 -11.18 5.08 -1.06
N ILE A 110 -12.37 5.01 -0.49
CA ILE A 110 -13.60 4.72 -1.23
C ILE A 110 -14.30 6.06 -1.41
N ASP A 111 -14.38 6.54 -2.64
CA ASP A 111 -15.02 7.83 -2.93
C ASP A 111 -16.54 7.75 -2.68
N ASN A 112 -17.17 8.90 -2.43
CA ASN A 112 -18.62 8.94 -2.28
C ASN A 112 -19.34 8.43 -3.56
N GLY A 113 -20.34 7.56 -3.39
CA GLY A 113 -21.05 6.92 -4.50
C GLY A 113 -20.27 5.82 -5.22
N ARG A 114 -19.10 5.42 -4.70
CA ARG A 114 -18.29 4.29 -5.17
C ARG A 114 -18.17 3.25 -4.07
N ASP A 115 -17.79 2.05 -4.46
CA ASP A 115 -17.57 0.91 -3.57
C ASP A 115 -16.17 0.30 -3.74
N ILE A 116 -15.48 0.64 -4.83
CA ILE A 116 -14.12 0.19 -5.11
C ILE A 116 -13.11 1.09 -4.39
N PRO A 117 -12.22 0.54 -3.53
CA PRO A 117 -11.17 1.31 -2.88
C PRO A 117 -10.01 1.58 -3.86
N LYS A 118 -9.46 2.80 -3.81
CA LYS A 118 -8.25 3.19 -4.54
C LYS A 118 -7.09 3.48 -3.60
N LEU A 119 -5.89 3.03 -3.96
CA LEU A 119 -4.68 3.29 -3.18
C LEU A 119 -4.30 4.78 -3.24
N ILE A 120 -4.19 5.43 -2.07
CA ILE A 120 -3.77 6.82 -1.95
C ILE A 120 -2.25 6.91 -1.82
N THR A 121 -1.70 6.15 -0.87
CA THR A 121 -0.27 6.16 -0.51
C THR A 121 0.13 4.85 0.16
N ASN A 122 1.42 4.57 0.16
CA ASN A 122 2.02 3.42 0.83
C ASN A 122 3.42 3.77 1.36
N TRP A 123 3.90 2.98 2.32
CA TRP A 123 5.30 2.94 2.75
C TRP A 123 5.59 1.64 3.49
N VAL A 124 6.86 1.32 3.71
CA VAL A 124 7.29 0.13 4.43
C VAL A 124 8.01 0.51 5.71
N GLU A 125 7.66 -0.18 6.79
CA GLU A 125 8.42 -0.23 8.04
C GLU A 125 9.13 -1.59 8.11
N VAL A 126 10.45 -1.57 8.22
CA VAL A 126 11.26 -2.79 8.36
C VAL A 126 11.61 -2.96 9.83
N TYR A 127 11.45 -4.16 10.36
CA TYR A 127 11.86 -4.47 11.72
C TYR A 127 13.40 -4.55 11.75
N SER A 128 14.03 -3.63 12.47
CA SER A 128 15.48 -3.59 12.71
C SER A 128 15.82 -4.04 14.12
#